data_AF-A0A9W4SSE9-F1
#
_entry.id   AF-A0A9W4SSE9-F1
#
_cell.length_a   1.000
_cell.length_b   1.000
_cell.length_c   1.000
_cell.angle_alpha   90.00
_cell.angle_beta   90.00
_cell.angle_gamma   90.00
#
_symmetry.space_group_name_H-M   'P 1'
#
loop_
_entity.id
_entity.type
_entity.pdbx_description
1 polymer ?
#
loop_
_entity_poly.entity_id
_entity_poly.type
_entity_poly.pdbx_seq_one_letter_code
_entity_poly.pdbx_strand_id
1 'polypeptide(L)'
;MISSAKERDKKILESLNLEYSNICFDYDYWNLKQKALKVYMNTFYEEAENYLSFIFLRKLVCGTTMAEKYNLNLIAEFVSKKGFGIKYENIDSLYLTCSDRYYVKSNEAFFRKELSKEAYWTEMVKITMDVMRKLCNQVNAYLRIKSETSYLKMAYEEILFPVCFTGKKKYFGVGHEDVVNFKLQKLFMKGIDTIKQGKSQLLKFIREKIMRETMDINNTCSIHKIVKDTLREAENKKWDFNEFIVMGT
;
A
#
# COMPACT_ATOMS: atom_id res chain seq x y z
N MET A 1 -35.96 -30.08 -15.03
CA MET A 1 -35.86 -28.60 -15.12
C MET A 1 -34.76 -27.98 -14.24
N ILE A 2 -34.37 -28.57 -13.10
CA ILE A 2 -33.34 -28.02 -12.18
C ILE A 2 -31.90 -28.10 -12.75
N SER A 3 -31.61 -29.05 -13.66
CA SER A 3 -30.27 -29.21 -14.25
C SER A 3 -29.88 -28.08 -15.22
N SER A 4 -30.83 -27.56 -15.99
CA SER A 4 -30.60 -26.52 -17.01
C SER A 4 -30.33 -25.13 -16.40
N ALA A 5 -30.80 -24.86 -15.19
CA ALA A 5 -30.51 -23.61 -14.47
C ALA A 5 -29.06 -23.61 -13.94
N LYS A 6 -28.63 -24.70 -13.29
CA LYS A 6 -27.25 -24.85 -12.79
C LYS A 6 -26.18 -24.77 -13.89
N GLU A 7 -26.48 -25.29 -15.08
CA GLU A 7 -25.56 -25.27 -16.21
C GLU A 7 -25.48 -23.87 -16.86
N ARG A 8 -26.58 -23.10 -16.84
CA ARG A 8 -26.59 -21.69 -17.24
C ARG A 8 -25.81 -20.82 -16.26
N ASP A 9 -26.02 -21.01 -14.96
CA ASP A 9 -25.31 -20.27 -13.90
C ASP A 9 -23.79 -20.52 -13.96
N LYS A 10 -23.39 -21.76 -14.25
CA LYS A 10 -21.98 -22.11 -14.44
C LYS A 10 -21.35 -21.45 -15.66
N LYS A 11 -22.06 -21.43 -16.80
CA LYS A 11 -21.60 -20.73 -18.02
C LYS A 11 -21.48 -19.22 -17.83
N ILE A 12 -22.42 -18.61 -17.09
CA ILE A 12 -22.37 -17.19 -16.73
C ILE A 12 -21.15 -16.89 -15.84
N LEU A 13 -20.87 -17.75 -14.86
CA LEU A 13 -19.69 -17.61 -14.01
C LEU A 13 -18.38 -17.76 -14.80
N GLU A 14 -18.32 -18.70 -15.74
CA GLU A 14 -17.17 -18.90 -16.62
C GLU A 14 -16.94 -17.71 -17.56
N SER A 15 -18.00 -17.15 -18.16
CA SER A 15 -17.88 -15.95 -19.01
C SER A 15 -17.44 -14.73 -18.21
N LEU A 16 -17.98 -14.53 -16.99
CA LEU A 16 -17.59 -13.44 -16.11
C LEU A 16 -16.12 -13.56 -15.67
N ASN A 17 -15.66 -14.78 -15.38
CA ASN A 17 -14.25 -15.02 -15.02
C ASN A 17 -13.31 -14.75 -16.20
N LEU A 18 -13.72 -15.09 -17.43
CA LEU A 18 -12.94 -14.80 -18.63
C LEU A 18 -12.86 -13.29 -18.89
N GLU A 19 -13.99 -12.59 -18.80
CA GLU A 19 -14.06 -11.13 -18.95
C GLU A 19 -13.20 -10.44 -17.89
N TYR A 20 -13.31 -10.86 -16.62
CA TYR A 20 -12.46 -10.37 -15.54
C TYR A 20 -10.97 -10.61 -15.83
N SER A 21 -10.60 -11.80 -16.30
CA SER A 21 -9.21 -12.14 -16.62
C SER A 21 -8.66 -11.28 -17.76
N ASN A 22 -9.47 -11.01 -18.79
CA ASN A 22 -9.09 -10.12 -19.89
C ASN A 22 -8.90 -8.68 -19.41
N ILE A 23 -9.80 -8.16 -18.57
CA ILE A 23 -9.67 -6.82 -17.98
C ILE A 23 -8.41 -6.72 -17.13
N CYS A 24 -8.12 -7.73 -16.30
CA CYS A 24 -6.88 -7.78 -15.52
C CYS A 24 -5.64 -7.79 -16.43
N PHE A 25 -5.66 -8.56 -17.52
CA PHE A 25 -4.57 -8.58 -18.50
C PHE A 25 -4.36 -7.22 -19.15
N ASP A 26 -5.42 -6.58 -19.63
CA ASP A 26 -5.34 -5.25 -20.25
C ASP A 26 -4.83 -4.20 -19.26
N TYR A 27 -5.34 -4.22 -18.02
CA TYR A 27 -4.87 -3.36 -16.94
C TYR A 27 -3.37 -3.54 -16.70
N ASP A 28 -2.90 -4.78 -16.54
CA ASP A 28 -1.49 -5.07 -16.30
C ASP A 28 -0.61 -4.70 -17.49
N TYR A 29 -1.09 -4.89 -18.72
CA TYR A 29 -0.41 -4.49 -19.95
C TYR A 29 -0.21 -2.97 -20.02
N TRP A 30 -1.26 -2.18 -19.77
CA TRP A 30 -1.17 -0.72 -19.74
C TRP A 30 -0.32 -0.23 -18.56
N ASN A 31 -0.45 -0.87 -17.39
CA ASN A 31 0.36 -0.59 -16.22
C ASN A 31 1.87 -0.82 -16.50
N LEU A 32 2.20 -1.86 -17.26
CA LEU A 32 3.58 -2.15 -17.67
C LEU A 32 4.11 -1.07 -18.62
N LYS A 33 3.30 -0.63 -19.60
CA LYS A 33 3.68 0.46 -20.51
C LYS A 33 3.97 1.77 -19.79
N GLN A 34 3.11 2.20 -18.86
CA GLN A 34 3.36 3.43 -18.10
C GLN A 34 4.62 3.31 -17.22
N LYS A 35 4.88 2.12 -16.65
CA LYS A 35 6.08 1.87 -15.83
C LYS A 35 7.34 1.92 -16.69
N ALA A 36 7.31 1.36 -17.90
CA ALA A 36 8.43 1.44 -18.83
C ALA A 36 8.76 2.90 -19.18
N LEU A 37 7.75 3.73 -19.45
CA LEU A 37 7.95 5.16 -19.71
C LEU A 37 8.50 5.89 -18.49
N LYS A 38 8.00 5.60 -17.29
CA LYS A 38 8.52 6.16 -16.04
C LYS A 38 10.00 5.82 -15.83
N VAL A 39 10.38 4.55 -16.03
CA VAL A 39 11.77 4.10 -15.93
C VAL A 39 12.63 4.83 -16.96
N TYR A 40 12.19 4.89 -18.21
CA TYR A 40 12.89 5.61 -19.27
C TYR A 40 13.15 7.09 -18.91
N MET A 41 12.16 7.79 -18.38
CA MET A 41 12.33 9.18 -17.94
C MET A 41 13.27 9.31 -16.74
N ASN A 42 13.16 8.41 -15.76
CA ASN A 42 14.05 8.40 -14.59
C ASN A 42 15.52 8.10 -14.98
N THR A 43 15.75 7.33 -16.04
CA THR A 43 17.11 7.05 -16.53
C THR A 43 17.86 8.32 -16.92
N PHE A 44 17.20 9.34 -17.49
CA PHE A 44 17.88 10.62 -17.79
C PHE A 44 18.41 11.32 -16.54
N TYR A 45 17.65 11.25 -15.44
CA TYR A 45 18.06 11.81 -14.16
C TYR A 45 19.25 11.06 -13.58
N GLU A 46 19.20 9.71 -13.58
CA GLU A 46 20.29 8.86 -13.10
C GLU A 46 21.56 9.00 -13.95
N GLU A 47 21.43 9.03 -15.27
CA GLU A 47 22.56 9.21 -16.19
C GLU A 47 23.17 10.62 -16.09
N ALA A 48 22.40 11.65 -15.73
CA ALA A 48 22.95 12.96 -15.43
C ALA A 48 23.82 12.99 -14.16
N GLU A 49 23.69 11.99 -13.28
CA GLU A 49 24.57 11.81 -12.11
C GLU A 49 25.81 10.96 -12.45
N ASN A 50 25.76 10.17 -13.53
CA ASN A 50 26.84 9.31 -13.96
C ASN A 50 27.96 10.11 -14.64
N TYR A 51 29.14 10.17 -14.01
CA TYR A 51 30.30 10.92 -14.52
C TYR A 51 30.86 10.41 -15.85
N LEU A 52 30.50 9.18 -16.26
CA LEU A 52 30.87 8.60 -17.55
C LEU A 52 29.88 8.97 -18.68
N SER A 53 28.72 9.53 -18.34
CA SER A 53 27.66 9.83 -19.30
C SER A 53 27.91 11.14 -20.01
N PHE A 54 27.51 11.22 -21.28
CA PHE A 54 27.63 12.45 -22.08
C PHE A 54 26.71 13.58 -21.58
N ILE A 55 25.69 13.25 -20.78
CA ILE A 55 24.74 14.20 -20.17
C ILE A 55 25.05 14.51 -18.70
N PHE A 56 26.25 14.20 -18.23
CA PHE A 56 26.65 14.44 -16.84
C PHE A 56 26.46 15.90 -16.42
N LEU A 57 25.57 16.14 -15.44
CA LEU A 57 25.27 17.45 -14.91
C LEU A 57 24.89 17.38 -13.42
N ARG A 58 25.88 17.10 -12.57
CA ARG A 58 25.71 16.97 -11.11
C ARG A 58 24.98 18.14 -10.44
N LYS A 59 25.22 19.39 -10.89
CA LYS A 59 24.55 20.58 -10.33
C LYS A 59 23.03 20.51 -10.49
N LEU A 60 22.56 20.00 -11.63
CA LEU A 60 21.13 19.82 -11.89
C LEU A 60 20.55 18.74 -10.96
N VAL A 61 21.18 17.57 -10.90
CA VAL A 61 20.76 16.45 -10.04
C VAL A 61 20.66 16.87 -8.57
N CYS A 62 21.70 17.54 -8.05
CA CYS A 62 21.69 18.06 -6.68
C CYS A 62 20.60 19.12 -6.47
N GLY A 63 20.39 20.01 -7.44
CA GLY A 63 19.32 21.01 -7.41
C GLY A 63 17.93 20.37 -7.32
N THR A 64 17.67 19.35 -8.14
CA THR A 64 16.41 18.59 -8.13
C THR A 64 16.18 17.90 -6.79
N THR A 65 17.17 17.16 -6.26
CA THR A 65 17.05 16.48 -4.96
C THR A 65 16.76 17.48 -3.83
N MET A 66 17.40 18.64 -3.86
CA MET A 66 17.19 19.68 -2.85
C MET A 66 15.80 20.31 -2.97
N ALA A 67 15.33 20.57 -4.19
CA ALA A 67 13.99 21.08 -4.44
C ALA A 67 12.90 20.09 -4.01
N GLU A 68 13.07 18.79 -4.27
CA GLU A 68 12.14 17.74 -3.81
C GLU A 68 12.00 17.74 -2.28
N LYS A 69 13.12 17.70 -1.55
CA LYS A 69 13.12 17.74 -0.07
C LYS A 69 12.49 19.01 0.46
N TYR A 70 12.81 20.16 -0.14
CA TYR A 70 12.23 21.44 0.23
C TYR A 70 10.70 21.43 0.08
N ASN A 71 10.20 20.97 -1.07
CA ASN A 71 8.76 20.89 -1.32
C ASN A 71 8.06 19.90 -0.37
N LEU A 72 8.67 18.74 -0.09
CA LEU A 72 8.10 17.79 0.86
C LEU A 72 8.01 18.38 2.27
N ASN A 73 9.06 19.07 2.73
CA ASN A 73 9.07 19.75 4.03
C ASN A 73 8.02 20.86 4.10
N LEU A 74 7.83 21.63 3.02
CA LEU A 74 6.77 22.64 2.94
C LEU A 74 5.38 22.02 3.09
N ILE A 75 5.14 20.88 2.47
CA ILE A 75 3.87 20.14 2.58
C ILE A 75 3.70 19.61 4.00
N ALA A 76 4.74 18.99 4.56
CA ALA A 76 4.76 18.46 5.92
C ALA A 76 4.40 19.55 6.95
N GLU A 77 4.97 20.74 6.82
CA GLU A 77 4.65 21.89 7.68
C GLU A 77 3.19 22.35 7.50
N PHE A 78 2.72 22.43 6.26
CA PHE A 78 1.34 22.84 5.94
C PHE A 78 0.30 21.88 6.53
N VAL A 79 0.50 20.57 6.39
CA VAL A 79 -0.44 19.57 6.93
C VAL A 79 -0.38 19.51 8.46
N SER A 80 0.81 19.68 9.04
CA SER A 80 0.99 19.74 10.50
C SER A 80 0.28 20.96 11.10
N LYS A 81 0.39 22.13 10.47
CA LYS A 81 -0.34 23.35 10.87
C LYS A 81 -1.86 23.20 10.80
N LYS A 82 -2.37 22.33 9.92
CA LYS A 82 -3.80 21.97 9.85
C LYS A 82 -4.24 20.93 10.88
N GLY A 83 -3.32 20.41 11.70
CA GLY A 83 -3.61 19.45 12.76
C GLY A 83 -3.57 17.98 12.33
N PHE A 84 -2.98 17.67 11.16
CA PHE A 84 -2.71 16.28 10.77
C PHE A 84 -1.38 15.82 11.34
N GLY A 85 -1.36 14.61 11.90
CA GLY A 85 -0.11 14.00 12.35
C GLY A 85 0.65 13.40 11.18
N ILE A 86 1.98 13.38 11.25
CA ILE A 86 2.82 12.69 10.29
C ILE A 86 3.36 11.43 10.94
N LYS A 87 3.00 10.26 10.39
CA LYS A 87 3.39 8.97 10.95
C LYS A 87 4.68 8.43 10.34
N TYR A 88 4.84 8.63 9.04
CA TYR A 88 5.98 8.12 8.30
C TYR A 88 6.24 8.99 7.08
N GLU A 89 7.52 9.24 6.79
CA GLU A 89 7.97 10.02 5.64
C GLU A 89 8.94 9.19 4.80
N ASN A 90 8.82 9.32 3.48
CA ASN A 90 9.79 8.83 2.52
C ASN A 90 10.26 9.98 1.61
N ILE A 91 11.01 9.69 0.55
CA ILE A 91 11.56 10.70 -0.37
C ILE A 91 10.46 11.54 -1.04
N ASP A 92 9.33 10.91 -1.36
CA ASP A 92 8.28 11.45 -2.23
C ASP A 92 6.86 11.32 -1.65
N SER A 93 6.73 10.85 -0.40
CA SER A 93 5.45 10.45 0.18
C SER A 93 5.38 10.72 1.68
N LEU A 94 4.19 11.09 2.15
CA LEU A 94 3.86 11.32 3.56
C LEU A 94 2.68 10.43 3.95
N TYR A 95 2.86 9.61 4.98
CA TYR A 95 1.76 8.90 5.62
C TYR A 95 1.25 9.73 6.79
N LEU A 96 0.02 10.21 6.66
CA LEU A 96 -0.63 11.12 7.60
C LEU A 96 -1.62 10.38 8.49
N THR A 97 -1.86 10.93 9.68
CA THR A 97 -2.91 10.48 10.60
C THR A 97 -3.92 11.60 10.84
N CYS A 98 -5.20 11.26 10.75
CA CYS A 98 -6.30 12.17 11.09
C CYS A 98 -6.43 12.33 12.61
N SER A 99 -6.95 13.48 13.02
CA SER A 99 -7.36 13.72 14.41
C SER A 99 -8.61 12.90 14.78
N ASP A 100 -8.69 12.46 16.03
CA ASP A 100 -9.84 11.72 16.58
C ASP A 100 -11.18 12.47 16.46
N ARG A 101 -11.13 13.80 16.28
CA ARG A 101 -12.31 14.65 16.07
C ARG A 101 -13.17 14.22 14.88
N TYR A 102 -12.57 13.60 13.86
CA TYR A 102 -13.32 13.11 12.70
C TYR A 102 -14.14 11.85 12.98
N TYR A 103 -13.78 11.10 14.03
CA TYR A 103 -14.37 9.79 14.32
C TYR A 103 -15.35 9.81 15.49
N VAL A 104 -15.65 10.98 16.09
CA VAL A 104 -16.50 11.09 17.30
C VAL A 104 -17.82 10.33 17.15
N LYS A 105 -18.53 10.52 16.04
CA LYS A 105 -19.82 9.85 15.80
C LYS A 105 -19.67 8.33 15.69
N SER A 106 -18.70 7.87 14.91
CA SER A 106 -18.43 6.44 14.72
C SER A 106 -17.97 5.78 16.02
N ASN A 107 -17.16 6.49 16.82
CA ASN A 107 -16.70 6.06 18.13
C ASN A 107 -17.88 5.91 19.11
N GLU A 108 -18.75 6.91 19.19
CA GLU A 108 -19.94 6.88 20.03
C GLU A 108 -20.86 5.71 19.68
N ALA A 109 -21.15 5.50 18.39
CA ALA A 109 -21.97 4.38 17.92
C ALA A 109 -21.33 3.01 18.26
N PHE A 110 -20.00 2.91 18.12
CA PHE A 110 -19.27 1.70 18.51
C PHE A 110 -19.32 1.44 20.03
N PHE A 111 -19.13 2.48 20.86
CA PHE A 111 -19.23 2.36 22.33
C PHE A 111 -20.63 1.97 22.80
N ARG A 112 -21.67 2.43 22.11
CA ARG A 112 -23.06 2.03 22.35
C ARG A 112 -23.38 0.61 21.87
N LYS A 113 -22.41 -0.09 21.25
CA LYS A 113 -22.56 -1.42 20.63
C LYS A 113 -23.57 -1.46 19.49
N GLU A 114 -23.80 -0.32 18.84
CA GLU A 114 -24.69 -0.20 17.67
C GLU A 114 -23.99 -0.65 16.38
N LEU A 115 -22.64 -0.64 16.36
CA LEU A 115 -21.82 -1.05 15.23
C LEU A 115 -21.00 -2.31 15.54
N SER A 116 -20.89 -3.21 14.56
CA SER A 116 -19.88 -4.27 14.59
C SER A 116 -18.48 -3.68 14.38
N LYS A 117 -17.44 -4.43 14.77
CA LYS A 117 -16.04 -4.01 14.57
C LYS A 117 -15.73 -3.72 13.10
N GLU A 118 -16.23 -4.56 12.19
CA GLU A 118 -16.06 -4.40 10.75
C GLU A 118 -16.77 -3.17 10.20
N ALA A 119 -18.01 -2.92 10.64
CA ALA A 119 -18.77 -1.73 10.24
C ALA A 119 -18.06 -0.45 10.72
N TYR A 120 -17.62 -0.43 11.98
CA TYR A 120 -16.88 0.68 12.56
C TYR A 120 -15.56 0.96 11.83
N TRP A 121 -14.74 -0.07 11.56
CA TRP A 121 -13.50 0.09 10.80
C TRP A 121 -13.76 0.58 9.38
N THR A 122 -14.81 0.08 8.73
CA THR A 122 -15.22 0.52 7.40
C THR A 122 -15.61 1.98 7.38
N GLU A 123 -16.37 2.44 8.38
CA GLU A 123 -16.76 3.84 8.51
C GLU A 123 -15.55 4.75 8.74
N MET A 124 -14.63 4.36 9.62
CA MET A 124 -13.40 5.12 9.86
C MET A 124 -12.57 5.30 8.59
N VAL A 125 -12.39 4.22 7.81
CA VAL A 125 -11.64 4.29 6.55
C VAL A 125 -12.33 5.22 5.56
N LYS A 126 -13.66 5.13 5.40
CA LYS A 126 -14.43 6.02 4.51
C LYS A 126 -14.29 7.49 4.89
N ILE A 127 -14.43 7.81 6.19
CA ILE A 127 -14.24 9.18 6.69
C ILE A 127 -12.82 9.67 6.38
N THR A 128 -11.82 8.81 6.59
CA THR A 128 -10.42 9.11 6.29
C THR A 128 -10.21 9.39 4.81
N MET A 129 -10.78 8.58 3.90
CA MET A 129 -10.69 8.76 2.45
C MET A 129 -11.19 10.16 2.04
N ASP A 130 -12.37 10.55 2.54
CA ASP A 130 -12.97 11.84 2.21
C ASP A 130 -12.16 13.02 2.74
N VAL A 131 -11.64 12.91 3.97
CA VAL A 131 -10.81 13.94 4.58
C VAL A 131 -9.47 14.08 3.83
N MET A 132 -8.82 12.96 3.51
CA MET A 132 -7.52 12.98 2.81
C MET A 132 -7.66 13.49 1.37
N ARG A 133 -8.75 13.15 0.67
CA ARG A 133 -9.03 13.70 -0.67
C ARG A 133 -9.19 15.21 -0.65
N LYS A 134 -9.92 15.74 0.35
CA LYS A 134 -10.06 17.20 0.56
C LYS A 134 -8.73 17.85 0.92
N LEU A 135 -7.93 17.21 1.78
CA LEU A 135 -6.60 17.70 2.16
C LEU A 135 -5.67 17.74 0.95
N CYS A 136 -5.67 16.71 0.11
CA CYS A 136 -4.87 16.64 -1.12
C CYS A 136 -5.18 17.82 -2.06
N ASN A 137 -6.45 18.16 -2.26
CA ASN A 137 -6.84 19.33 -3.03
C ASN A 137 -6.31 20.65 -2.42
N GLN A 138 -6.33 20.76 -1.08
CA GLN A 138 -5.78 21.93 -0.39
C GLN A 138 -4.26 22.02 -0.50
N VAL A 139 -3.56 20.90 -0.39
CA VAL A 139 -2.10 20.81 -0.59
C VAL A 139 -1.74 21.21 -2.02
N ASN A 140 -2.47 20.74 -3.02
CA ASN A 140 -2.24 21.09 -4.42
C ASN A 140 -2.52 22.58 -4.71
N ALA A 141 -3.53 23.16 -4.08
CA ALA A 141 -3.77 24.60 -4.14
C ALA A 141 -2.62 25.39 -3.50
N TYR A 142 -2.12 24.94 -2.35
CA TYR A 142 -0.97 25.55 -1.67
C TYR A 142 0.31 25.45 -2.50
N LEU A 143 0.61 24.28 -3.07
CA LEU A 143 1.75 24.07 -3.95
C LEU A 143 1.70 25.00 -5.16
N ARG A 144 0.54 25.11 -5.83
CA ARG A 144 0.37 26.01 -6.98
C ARG A 144 0.67 27.47 -6.63
N ILE A 145 0.30 27.92 -5.43
CA ILE A 145 0.61 29.29 -4.97
C ILE A 145 2.10 29.45 -4.71
N LYS A 146 2.78 28.42 -4.20
CA LYS A 146 4.22 28.47 -3.86
C LYS A 146 5.15 28.26 -5.04
N SER A 147 4.79 27.42 -6.00
CA SER A 147 5.60 27.11 -7.17
C SER A 147 5.25 27.93 -8.40
N GLU A 148 4.17 28.72 -8.35
CA GLU A 148 3.58 29.48 -9.46
C GLU A 148 3.19 28.61 -10.69
N THR A 149 3.29 27.29 -10.56
CA THR A 149 3.07 26.32 -11.64
C THR A 149 2.17 25.18 -11.16
N SER A 150 1.58 24.46 -12.11
CA SER A 150 0.75 23.28 -11.81
C SER A 150 1.45 21.96 -12.12
N TYR A 151 2.76 21.97 -12.37
CA TYR A 151 3.52 20.76 -12.69
C TYR A 151 3.70 19.85 -11.48
N LEU A 152 3.95 20.44 -10.30
CA LEU A 152 4.09 19.70 -9.05
C LEU A 152 2.72 19.50 -8.38
N LYS A 153 2.34 18.25 -8.15
CA LYS A 153 1.11 17.87 -7.46
C LYS A 153 1.37 16.66 -6.55
N MET A 154 0.71 16.65 -5.41
CA MET A 154 0.56 15.45 -4.59
C MET A 154 -0.68 14.69 -5.05
N ALA A 155 -0.58 13.37 -5.05
CA ALA A 155 -1.70 12.47 -5.25
C ALA A 155 -2.09 11.83 -3.92
N TYR A 156 -3.39 11.58 -3.76
CA TYR A 156 -3.87 10.62 -2.77
C TYR A 156 -3.73 9.23 -3.40
N GLU A 157 -2.97 8.33 -2.79
CA GLU A 157 -2.75 6.96 -3.30
C GLU A 157 -3.58 5.96 -2.50
N GLU A 158 -3.24 5.75 -1.22
CA GLU A 158 -3.94 4.76 -0.39
C GLU A 158 -4.02 5.14 1.10
N ILE A 159 -4.95 4.50 1.81
CA ILE A 159 -4.96 4.41 3.26
C ILE A 159 -4.53 2.99 3.67
N LEU A 160 -3.57 2.91 4.59
CA LEU A 160 -3.14 1.64 5.16
C LEU A 160 -3.78 1.45 6.53
N PHE A 161 -4.72 0.51 6.64
CA PHE A 161 -5.36 0.18 7.91
C PHE A 161 -5.93 -1.25 7.94
N PRO A 162 -5.50 -2.11 8.89
CA PRO A 162 -4.38 -1.94 9.81
C PRO A 162 -3.02 -1.90 9.09
N VAL A 163 -1.99 -1.38 9.78
CA VAL A 163 -0.62 -1.27 9.27
C VAL A 163 0.41 -1.61 10.35
N CYS A 164 1.47 -2.30 9.98
CA CYS A 164 2.61 -2.64 10.82
C CYS A 164 3.90 -2.09 10.22
N PHE A 165 4.59 -1.23 10.96
CA PHE A 165 5.90 -0.71 10.62
C PHE A 165 6.97 -1.52 11.36
N THR A 166 7.85 -2.19 10.62
CA THR A 166 8.94 -3.01 11.18
C THR A 166 10.30 -2.33 11.07
N GLY A 167 10.42 -1.31 10.23
CA GLY A 167 11.63 -0.50 10.12
C GLY A 167 11.54 0.53 9.00
N LYS A 168 12.63 1.28 8.78
CA LYS A 168 12.71 2.25 7.68
C LYS A 168 12.54 1.53 6.34
N LYS A 169 11.58 1.99 5.54
CA LYS A 169 11.14 1.39 4.26
C LYS A 169 10.62 -0.06 4.39
N LYS A 170 10.34 -0.54 5.61
CA LYS A 170 9.88 -1.90 5.91
C LYS A 170 8.54 -1.84 6.64
N TYR A 171 7.45 -2.04 5.92
CA TYR A 171 6.10 -2.06 6.48
C TYR A 171 5.14 -2.89 5.64
N PHE A 172 4.06 -3.36 6.26
CA PHE A 172 3.00 -4.09 5.59
C PHE A 172 1.64 -3.75 6.22
N GLY A 173 0.56 -3.91 5.46
CA GLY A 173 -0.76 -3.55 5.92
C GLY A 173 -1.85 -3.92 4.91
N VAL A 174 -3.07 -3.52 5.22
CA VAL A 174 -4.20 -3.62 4.30
C VAL A 174 -4.35 -2.27 3.61
N GLY A 175 -4.22 -2.26 2.28
CA GLY A 175 -4.37 -1.06 1.48
C GLY A 175 -5.81 -0.82 1.07
N HIS A 176 -6.26 0.41 1.22
CA HIS A 176 -7.55 0.89 0.77
C HIS A 176 -7.33 2.07 -0.18
N GLU A 177 -7.57 1.85 -1.47
CA GLU A 177 -7.39 2.84 -2.52
C GLU A 177 -8.68 3.66 -2.68
N ASP A 178 -9.60 3.20 -3.55
CA ASP A 178 -10.90 3.84 -3.78
C ASP A 178 -12.05 3.24 -2.97
N VAL A 179 -11.93 1.97 -2.58
CA VAL A 179 -12.95 1.22 -1.87
C VAL A 179 -12.35 0.56 -0.64
N VAL A 180 -13.10 0.55 0.45
CA VAL A 180 -12.72 -0.16 1.67
C VAL A 180 -12.65 -1.65 1.37
N ASN A 181 -11.48 -2.25 1.61
CA ASN A 181 -11.22 -3.64 1.34
C ASN A 181 -10.54 -4.32 2.54
N PHE A 182 -11.33 -4.93 3.41
CA PHE A 182 -10.81 -5.80 4.47
C PHE A 182 -10.65 -7.27 4.04
N LYS A 183 -10.98 -7.60 2.78
CA LYS A 183 -10.74 -8.94 2.25
C LYS A 183 -9.25 -9.07 1.90
N LEU A 184 -8.55 -9.87 2.68
CA LEU A 184 -7.11 -10.17 2.60
C LEU A 184 -6.68 -10.91 1.32
N GLN A 185 -7.15 -10.53 0.13
CA GLN A 185 -6.68 -11.15 -1.11
C GLN A 185 -5.21 -10.82 -1.36
N LYS A 186 -4.82 -9.54 -1.17
CA LYS A 186 -3.45 -9.06 -1.36
C LYS A 186 -3.07 -8.06 -0.27
N LEU A 187 -2.02 -8.37 0.47
CA LEU A 187 -1.45 -7.45 1.46
C LEU A 187 -0.57 -6.40 0.78
N PHE A 188 -0.65 -5.17 1.29
CA PHE A 188 0.31 -4.13 0.96
C PHE A 188 1.63 -4.45 1.66
N MET A 189 2.74 -4.41 0.94
CA MET A 189 4.07 -4.68 1.50
C MET A 189 5.11 -3.77 0.85
N LYS A 190 5.90 -3.08 1.67
CA LYS A 190 7.03 -2.25 1.23
C LYS A 190 8.30 -2.71 1.94
N GLY A 191 9.33 -3.05 1.14
CA GLY A 191 10.69 -3.36 1.59
C GLY A 191 10.85 -4.49 2.61
N ILE A 192 9.77 -5.17 2.99
CA ILE A 192 9.88 -6.43 3.71
C ILE A 192 10.43 -7.46 2.72
N ASP A 193 11.46 -8.19 3.12
CA ASP A 193 12.21 -9.15 2.30
C ASP A 193 11.32 -10.30 1.76
N THR A 194 10.62 -10.07 0.64
CA THR A 194 9.77 -11.07 -0.04
C THR A 194 9.78 -10.85 -1.53
N ILE A 195 9.77 -11.98 -2.23
CA ILE A 195 9.83 -12.12 -3.69
C ILE A 195 11.15 -11.62 -4.28
N LYS A 196 12.27 -11.83 -3.58
CA LYS A 196 13.49 -12.11 -4.33
C LYS A 196 13.39 -13.56 -4.79
N GLN A 197 13.64 -13.80 -6.08
CA GLN A 197 13.79 -15.14 -6.62
C GLN A 197 14.76 -15.92 -5.72
N GLY A 198 14.45 -17.19 -5.43
CA GLY A 198 15.37 -18.04 -4.68
C GLY A 198 15.13 -18.25 -3.19
N LYS A 199 14.14 -17.63 -2.53
CA LYS A 199 13.83 -17.97 -1.11
C LYS A 199 13.02 -19.26 -0.96
N SER A 200 13.28 -20.02 0.11
CA SER A 200 12.60 -21.29 0.42
C SER A 200 11.08 -21.11 0.61
N GLN A 201 10.31 -22.14 0.26
CA GLN A 201 8.85 -22.12 0.40
C GLN A 201 8.44 -22.08 1.87
N LEU A 202 9.22 -22.69 2.77
CA LEU A 202 9.04 -22.57 4.22
C LEU A 202 8.98 -21.11 4.67
N LEU A 203 9.94 -20.27 4.24
CA LEU A 203 9.99 -18.86 4.62
C LEU A 203 8.80 -18.08 4.05
N LYS A 204 8.35 -18.40 2.84
CA LYS A 204 7.15 -17.80 2.26
C LYS A 204 5.92 -18.14 3.09
N PHE A 205 5.73 -19.41 3.44
CA PHE A 205 4.62 -19.87 4.28
C PHE A 205 4.59 -19.18 5.64
N ILE A 206 5.69 -19.25 6.40
CA ILE A 206 5.78 -18.67 7.75
C ILE A 206 5.41 -17.19 7.70
N ARG A 207 5.98 -16.47 6.72
CA ARG A 207 5.80 -15.04 6.63
C ARG A 207 4.38 -14.65 6.19
N GLU A 208 3.86 -15.26 5.14
CA GLU A 208 2.50 -14.99 4.67
C GLU A 208 1.48 -15.24 5.78
N LYS A 209 1.68 -16.32 6.55
CA LYS A 209 0.83 -16.65 7.68
C LYS A 209 0.89 -15.59 8.78
N ILE A 210 2.09 -15.23 9.25
CA ILE A 210 2.27 -14.17 10.26
C ILE A 210 1.59 -12.87 9.81
N MET A 211 1.80 -12.48 8.56
CA MET A 211 1.25 -11.22 8.04
C MET A 211 -0.27 -11.25 7.94
N ARG A 212 -0.85 -12.35 7.43
CA ARG A 212 -2.30 -12.52 7.32
C ARG A 212 -2.97 -12.51 8.70
N GLU A 213 -2.44 -13.27 9.66
CA GLU A 213 -2.98 -13.30 11.02
C GLU A 213 -2.83 -11.97 11.74
N THR A 214 -1.72 -11.26 11.53
CA THR A 214 -1.51 -9.93 12.14
C THR A 214 -2.54 -8.92 11.63
N MET A 215 -2.90 -9.00 10.35
CA MET A 215 -3.80 -8.05 9.68
C MET A 215 -5.27 -8.47 9.72
N ASP A 216 -5.58 -9.61 10.34
CA ASP A 216 -6.96 -10.08 10.47
C ASP A 216 -7.77 -9.16 11.39
N ILE A 217 -8.99 -8.82 10.96
CA ILE A 217 -9.86 -7.92 11.71
C ILE A 217 -10.25 -8.47 13.09
N ASN A 218 -10.29 -9.79 13.24
CA ASN A 218 -10.61 -10.46 14.49
C ASN A 218 -9.37 -10.78 15.32
N ASN A 219 -8.17 -10.40 14.85
CA ASN A 219 -6.96 -10.62 15.61
C ASN A 219 -7.00 -9.88 16.95
N THR A 220 -6.71 -10.63 18.01
CA THR A 220 -6.55 -10.15 19.39
C THR A 220 -5.18 -10.50 19.96
N CYS A 221 -4.38 -11.27 19.22
CA CYS A 221 -3.05 -11.70 19.61
C CYS A 221 -1.99 -10.64 19.28
N SER A 222 -0.97 -10.54 20.11
CA SER A 222 0.22 -9.77 19.79
C SER A 222 1.00 -10.42 18.64
N ILE A 223 1.74 -9.61 17.88
CA ILE A 223 2.62 -10.10 16.80
C ILE A 223 3.60 -11.16 17.34
N HIS A 224 4.15 -10.96 18.54
CA HIS A 224 5.07 -11.92 19.15
C HIS A 224 4.42 -13.31 19.35
N LYS A 225 3.15 -13.35 19.78
CA LYS A 225 2.42 -14.61 19.96
C LYS A 225 2.16 -15.28 18.61
N ILE A 226 1.70 -14.52 17.61
CA ILE A 226 1.47 -15.01 16.24
C ILE A 226 2.73 -15.65 15.66
N VAL A 227 3.89 -14.99 15.83
CA VAL A 227 5.18 -15.51 15.38
C VAL A 227 5.49 -16.84 16.08
N LYS A 228 5.34 -16.90 17.40
CA LYS A 228 5.62 -18.12 18.18
C LYS A 228 4.72 -19.29 17.76
N ASP A 229 3.42 -19.03 17.58
CA ASP A 229 2.45 -20.05 17.20
C ASP A 229 2.68 -20.52 15.75
N THR A 230 3.00 -19.60 14.83
CA THR A 230 3.36 -19.95 13.44
C THR A 230 4.64 -20.80 13.39
N LEU A 231 5.66 -20.49 14.19
CA LEU A 231 6.89 -21.28 14.23
C LEU A 231 6.66 -22.69 14.78
N ARG A 232 5.83 -22.83 15.82
CA ARG A 232 5.42 -24.14 16.35
C ARG A 232 4.66 -24.96 15.33
N GLU A 233 3.78 -24.34 14.56
CA GLU A 233 3.09 -25.03 13.48
C GLU A 233 4.07 -25.46 12.39
N ALA A 234 4.99 -24.59 11.99
CA ALA A 234 6.00 -24.92 11.01
C ALA A 234 6.87 -26.10 11.48
N GLU A 235 7.19 -26.20 12.77
CA GLU A 235 7.93 -27.34 13.33
C GLU A 235 7.13 -28.66 13.25
N ASN A 236 5.82 -28.62 13.49
CA ASN A 236 4.97 -29.82 13.53
C ASN A 236 4.41 -30.23 12.16
N LYS A 237 4.55 -29.38 11.15
CA LYS A 237 4.09 -29.66 9.78
C LYS A 237 5.05 -30.60 9.08
N LYS A 238 4.51 -31.56 8.31
CA LYS A 238 5.31 -32.37 7.39
C LYS A 238 5.67 -31.52 6.17
N TRP A 239 6.96 -31.36 5.92
CA TRP A 239 7.50 -30.62 4.77
C TRP A 239 8.09 -31.57 3.75
N ASP A 240 7.99 -31.20 2.48
CA ASP A 240 8.80 -31.79 1.42
C ASP A 240 10.18 -31.12 1.39
N PHE A 241 11.23 -31.88 1.07
CA PHE A 241 12.60 -31.35 1.01
C PHE A 241 12.71 -30.19 0.00
N ASN A 242 11.94 -30.24 -1.08
CA ASN A 242 11.87 -29.16 -2.08
C ASN A 242 11.43 -27.81 -1.50
N GLU A 243 10.69 -27.82 -0.39
CA GLU A 243 10.21 -26.59 0.25
C GLU A 243 11.32 -25.84 1.01
N PHE A 244 12.46 -26.49 1.25
CA PHE A 244 13.65 -25.89 1.85
C PHE A 244 14.65 -25.35 0.81
N ILE A 245 14.51 -25.71 -0.46
CA ILE A 245 15.46 -25.34 -1.50
C ILE A 245 15.47 -23.82 -1.70
N VAL A 246 16.67 -23.26 -1.64
CA VAL A 246 16.96 -21.86 -1.97
C VAL A 246 17.63 -21.86 -3.33
N MET A 247 16.99 -21.32 -4.36
CA MET A 247 17.67 -21.17 -5.66
C MET A 247 18.64 -20.00 -5.55
N GLY A 248 19.92 -20.23 -5.82
CA GLY A 248 20.89 -19.14 -5.91
C GLY A 248 20.48 -18.17 -7.03
N THR A 249 20.41 -16.89 -6.70
CA THR A 249 20.36 -15.79 -7.68
C THR A 249 21.75 -15.26 -7.92
#